data_AF-A0A350WP52-F1
#
_entry.id   AF-A0A350WP52-F1
#
_cell.length_a   1.000
_cell.length_b   1.000
_cell.length_c   1.000
_cell.angle_alpha   90.00
_cell.angle_beta   90.00
_cell.angle_gamma   90.00
#
_symmetry.space_group_name_H-M   'P 1'
#
loop_
_entity.id
_entity.type
_entity.pdbx_description
1 polymer ?
#
loop_
_entity_poly.entity_id
_entity_poly.type
_entity_poly.pdbx_seq_one_letter_code
_entity_poly.pdbx_strand_id
1 'polypeptide(L)'
;MKRLPDWVTVPLLAFVLSRLLIFGAGILGDTMLPTEEGHWVADENSPFLSMWAKWDSQYYVDIATNGYWFRPGLQSNVAFFPLYPMSMQVLAKFFDGNLIMTGFVVSNVTFLGGLIFFYLLTELELGSDSARRAVYYLAFFPTSFFFSAVYTESMFVFLSIATMYFARKHQWMWAAVFGILTAATRNLGILMWALCIWEWLRSQGWALLAVHKKETWLSLWDGFKRNWFDLVIISLIPLGMLVFIYFLKVNFDRPLAFIEVQSAWGRENVGPVA
;
A
#
# COMPACT_ATOMS: atom_id res chain seq x y z
N MET A 1 19.16 4.31 31.49
CA MET A 1 18.70 4.32 30.08
C MET A 1 17.24 3.88 30.06
N LYS A 2 16.29 4.72 29.60
CA LYS A 2 14.88 4.31 29.46
C LYS A 2 14.79 3.29 28.33
N ARG A 3 14.22 2.11 28.58
CA ARG A 3 13.94 1.13 27.52
C ARG A 3 12.93 1.75 26.55
N LEU A 4 13.17 1.58 25.25
CA LEU A 4 12.20 1.94 24.23
C LEU A 4 10.92 1.12 24.41
N PRO A 5 9.75 1.65 24.01
CA PRO A 5 8.50 0.93 24.13
C PRO A 5 8.45 -0.25 23.16
N ASP A 6 7.64 -1.26 23.47
CA ASP A 6 7.58 -2.51 22.70
C ASP A 6 7.06 -2.31 21.28
N TRP A 7 6.14 -1.38 21.09
CA TRP A 7 5.60 -1.02 19.76
C TRP A 7 6.66 -0.43 18.81
N VAL A 8 7.83 -0.04 19.33
CA VAL A 8 9.02 0.32 18.52
C VAL A 8 10.00 -0.84 18.48
N THR A 9 10.34 -1.38 19.64
CA THR A 9 11.42 -2.36 19.78
C THR A 9 11.13 -3.66 19.04
N VAL A 10 9.90 -4.17 19.13
CA VAL A 10 9.53 -5.44 18.52
C VAL A 10 9.46 -5.35 16.99
N PRO A 11 8.76 -4.37 16.38
CA PRO A 11 8.83 -4.13 14.94
C PRO A 11 10.24 -3.92 14.41
N LEU A 12 11.08 -3.16 15.12
CA LEU A 12 12.45 -2.90 14.70
C LEU A 12 13.30 -4.18 14.70
N LEU A 13 13.20 -4.99 15.75
CA LEU A 13 13.91 -6.27 15.81
C LEU A 13 13.42 -7.24 14.72
N ALA A 14 12.11 -7.38 14.54
CA ALA A 14 11.55 -8.22 13.49
C ALA A 14 11.97 -7.76 12.09
N PHE A 15 11.97 -6.45 11.85
CA PHE A 15 12.45 -5.86 10.60
C PHE A 15 13.92 -6.22 10.36
N VAL A 16 14.81 -5.90 11.30
CA VAL A 16 16.26 -6.13 11.13
C VAL A 16 16.55 -7.62 10.90
N LEU A 17 16.00 -8.51 11.74
CA LEU A 17 16.25 -9.94 11.62
C LEU A 17 15.70 -10.52 10.31
N SER A 18 14.49 -10.11 9.90
CA SER A 18 13.90 -10.58 8.64
C SER A 18 14.68 -10.07 7.43
N ARG A 19 15.10 -8.80 7.42
CA ARG A 19 15.87 -8.23 6.31
C ARG A 19 17.25 -8.85 6.20
N LEU A 20 17.94 -9.12 7.31
CA LEU A 20 19.22 -9.85 7.27
C LEU A 20 19.07 -11.23 6.63
N LEU A 21 18.02 -11.97 7.00
CA LEU A 21 17.72 -13.28 6.41
C LEU A 21 17.41 -13.17 4.90
N ILE A 22 16.52 -12.25 4.53
CA ILE A 22 16.05 -12.07 3.15
C ILE A 22 17.16 -11.54 2.25
N PHE A 23 18.00 -10.62 2.74
CA PHE A 23 19.14 -10.10 1.98
C PHE A 23 20.21 -11.17 1.80
N GLY A 24 20.50 -11.96 2.84
CA GLY A 24 21.38 -13.13 2.71
C GLY A 24 20.85 -14.15 1.71
N ALA A 25 19.57 -14.47 1.77
CA ALA A 25 18.92 -15.37 0.82
C ALA A 25 18.91 -14.81 -0.61
N GLY A 26 18.69 -13.50 -0.78
CA GLY A 26 18.72 -12.82 -2.07
C GLY A 26 20.11 -12.87 -2.71
N ILE A 27 21.17 -12.61 -1.94
CA ILE A 27 22.56 -12.72 -2.42
C ILE A 27 22.86 -14.16 -2.85
N LEU A 28 22.51 -15.15 -2.02
CA LEU A 28 22.69 -16.56 -2.38
C LEU A 28 21.91 -16.92 -3.66
N GLY A 29 20.67 -16.47 -3.76
CA GLY A 29 19.82 -16.67 -4.94
C GLY A 29 20.46 -16.09 -6.20
N ASP A 30 20.93 -14.84 -6.14
CA ASP A 30 21.57 -14.17 -7.28
C ASP A 30 22.88 -14.86 -7.70
N THR A 31 23.66 -15.38 -6.74
CA THR A 31 24.90 -16.11 -7.05
C THR A 31 24.67 -17.51 -7.63
N MET A 32 23.61 -18.20 -7.20
CA MET A 32 23.31 -19.59 -7.60
C MET A 32 22.43 -19.66 -8.85
N LEU A 33 21.61 -18.62 -9.08
CA LEU A 33 20.67 -18.49 -10.18
C LEU A 33 20.88 -17.14 -10.87
N PRO A 34 22.01 -16.96 -11.58
CA PRO A 34 22.32 -15.71 -12.25
C PRO A 34 21.23 -15.37 -13.27
N THR A 35 20.94 -14.08 -13.39
CA THR A 35 19.92 -13.58 -14.32
C THR A 35 20.36 -13.86 -15.76
N GLU A 36 19.51 -14.51 -16.56
CA GLU A 36 19.82 -14.82 -17.96
C GLU A 36 20.03 -13.54 -18.80
N GLU A 37 20.85 -13.65 -19.85
CA GLU A 37 21.11 -12.55 -20.78
C GLU A 37 19.80 -12.09 -21.45
N GLY A 38 19.59 -10.77 -21.52
CA GLY A 38 18.40 -10.16 -22.12
C GLY A 38 17.32 -9.70 -21.13
N HIS A 39 17.45 -10.02 -19.84
CA HIS A 39 16.61 -9.43 -18.80
C HIS A 39 17.14 -8.05 -18.38
N TRP A 40 16.21 -7.16 -18.00
CA TRP A 40 16.56 -5.82 -17.51
C TRP A 40 17.36 -5.88 -16.21
N VAL A 41 18.49 -5.17 -16.21
CA VAL A 41 19.32 -4.92 -15.04
C VAL A 41 19.06 -3.48 -14.58
N ALA A 42 18.62 -3.33 -13.33
CA ALA A 42 18.16 -2.04 -12.83
C ALA A 42 19.29 -1.05 -12.55
N ASP A 43 20.42 -1.55 -12.03
CA ASP A 43 21.63 -0.79 -11.71
C ASP A 43 22.86 -1.69 -11.92
N GLU A 44 23.57 -1.46 -13.03
CA GLU A 44 24.79 -2.22 -13.39
C GLU A 44 25.91 -2.06 -12.37
N ASN A 45 25.93 -0.93 -11.65
CA ASN A 45 26.96 -0.64 -10.65
C ASN A 45 26.61 -1.23 -9.27
N SER A 46 25.37 -1.70 -9.09
CA SER A 46 24.89 -2.24 -7.82
C SER A 46 24.08 -3.53 -8.02
N PRO A 47 24.76 -4.69 -8.13
CA PRO A 47 24.10 -6.00 -8.21
C PRO A 47 23.14 -6.22 -7.05
N PHE A 48 23.50 -5.72 -5.85
CA PHE A 48 22.64 -5.81 -4.68
C PHE A 48 21.30 -5.10 -4.88
N LEU A 49 21.28 -3.88 -5.40
CA LEU A 49 20.03 -3.15 -5.64
C LEU A 49 19.25 -3.75 -6.81
N SER A 50 19.95 -4.22 -7.85
CA SER A 50 19.36 -4.87 -9.01
C SER A 50 18.55 -6.11 -8.66
N MET A 51 18.93 -6.88 -7.64
CA MET A 51 18.14 -8.05 -7.21
C MET A 51 16.74 -7.66 -6.70
N TRP A 52 16.60 -6.43 -6.16
CA TRP A 52 15.35 -5.91 -5.58
C TRP A 52 14.50 -5.12 -6.57
N ALA A 53 15.01 -4.85 -7.76
CA ALA A 53 14.30 -4.18 -8.84
C ALA A 53 14.16 -5.12 -10.04
N LYS A 54 13.08 -5.90 -10.05
CA LYS A 54 12.73 -6.81 -11.15
C LYS A 54 11.28 -6.60 -11.61
N TRP A 55 10.93 -7.17 -12.76
CA TRP A 55 9.58 -7.19 -13.35
C TRP A 55 8.90 -5.80 -13.32
N ASP A 56 7.85 -5.64 -12.52
CA ASP A 56 7.04 -4.42 -12.44
C ASP A 56 7.83 -3.18 -12.00
N SER A 57 9.03 -3.37 -11.42
CA SER A 57 9.93 -2.29 -11.00
C SER A 57 10.29 -1.40 -12.18
N GLN A 58 10.38 -1.98 -13.38
CA GLN A 58 10.61 -1.26 -14.62
C GLN A 58 9.57 -0.16 -14.85
N TYR A 59 8.29 -0.46 -14.63
CA TYR A 59 7.22 0.52 -14.83
C TYR A 59 7.25 1.62 -13.77
N TYR A 60 7.54 1.30 -12.51
CA TYR A 60 7.66 2.32 -11.46
C TYR A 60 8.83 3.28 -11.71
N VAL A 61 9.98 2.73 -12.13
CA VAL A 61 11.17 3.53 -12.49
C VAL A 61 10.91 4.36 -13.74
N ASP A 62 10.29 3.77 -14.76
CA ASP A 62 9.93 4.47 -15.99
C ASP A 62 8.94 5.62 -15.74
N ILE A 63 7.91 5.43 -14.91
CA ILE A 63 7.00 6.51 -14.53
C ILE A 63 7.76 7.63 -13.80
N ALA A 64 8.65 7.29 -12.87
CA ALA A 64 9.42 8.29 -12.13
C ALA A 64 10.42 9.06 -13.01
N THR A 65 10.89 8.45 -14.11
CA THR A 65 11.89 9.02 -15.03
C THR A 65 11.23 9.80 -16.18
N ASN A 66 10.29 9.14 -16.88
CA ASN A 66 9.74 9.58 -18.16
C ASN A 66 8.26 9.98 -18.07
N GLY A 67 7.61 9.69 -16.95
CA GLY A 67 6.18 9.92 -16.77
C GLY A 67 5.31 8.82 -17.38
N TYR A 68 4.01 9.11 -17.46
CA TYR A 68 3.03 8.15 -17.96
C TYR A 68 2.99 8.11 -19.49
N TRP A 69 2.76 6.92 -20.04
CA TRP A 69 2.46 6.70 -21.45
C TRP A 69 1.43 5.59 -21.63
N PHE A 70 0.66 5.69 -22.72
CA PHE A 70 -0.40 4.73 -23.03
C PHE A 70 -0.34 4.33 -24.50
N ARG A 71 -0.34 3.02 -24.76
CA ARG A 71 -0.46 2.44 -26.09
C ARG A 71 -1.56 1.37 -26.06
N PRO A 72 -2.73 1.63 -26.68
CA PRO A 72 -3.82 0.66 -26.73
C PRO A 72 -3.37 -0.69 -27.27
N GLY A 73 -3.76 -1.78 -26.60
CA GLY A 73 -3.41 -3.15 -26.99
C GLY A 73 -1.99 -3.60 -26.60
N LEU A 74 -1.18 -2.74 -26.00
CA LEU A 74 0.15 -3.07 -25.48
C LEU A 74 0.24 -2.79 -23.97
N GLN A 75 1.10 -3.53 -23.29
CA GLN A 75 1.43 -3.28 -21.89
C GLN A 75 1.93 -1.84 -21.75
N SER A 76 1.33 -1.07 -20.86
CA SER A 76 1.60 0.35 -20.68
C SER A 76 1.66 0.71 -19.21
N ASN A 77 2.47 1.72 -18.87
CA ASN A 77 2.72 2.06 -17.47
C ASN A 77 1.52 2.73 -16.75
N VAL A 78 0.46 3.12 -17.49
CA VAL A 78 -0.83 3.58 -16.92
C VAL A 78 -1.56 2.55 -16.06
N ALA A 79 -1.17 1.27 -16.09
CA ALA A 79 -1.63 0.26 -15.13
C ALA A 79 -1.21 0.55 -13.68
N PHE A 80 -0.12 1.31 -13.49
CA PHE A 80 0.52 1.50 -12.19
C PHE A 80 0.14 2.86 -11.60
N PHE A 81 -0.30 2.83 -10.35
CA PHE A 81 -0.84 3.99 -9.65
C PHE A 81 0.29 4.93 -9.14
N PRO A 82 -0.02 6.23 -8.97
CA PRO A 82 1.02 7.26 -8.96
C PRO A 82 1.79 7.41 -7.65
N LEU A 83 1.24 7.01 -6.50
CA LEU A 83 1.83 7.44 -5.22
C LEU A 83 3.27 6.93 -5.01
N TYR A 84 3.53 5.68 -5.37
CA TYR A 84 4.85 5.08 -5.21
C TYR A 84 5.91 5.70 -6.15
N PRO A 85 5.72 5.75 -7.49
CA PRO A 85 6.71 6.36 -8.38
C PRO A 85 6.87 7.87 -8.15
N MET A 86 5.81 8.60 -7.75
CA MET A 86 5.95 10.00 -7.35
C MET A 86 6.79 10.14 -6.07
N SER A 87 6.63 9.24 -5.11
CA SER A 87 7.47 9.22 -3.90
C SER A 87 8.93 8.95 -4.26
N MET A 88 9.20 8.02 -5.19
CA MET A 88 10.54 7.77 -5.70
C MET A 88 11.12 9.03 -6.35
N GLN A 89 10.38 9.68 -7.25
CA GLN A 89 10.85 10.88 -7.95
C GLN A 89 11.18 12.02 -6.97
N VAL A 90 10.30 12.30 -6.00
CA VAL A 90 10.49 13.40 -5.04
C VAL A 90 11.65 13.13 -4.09
N LEU A 91 11.87 11.87 -3.69
CA LEU A 91 12.90 11.49 -2.74
C LEU A 91 14.25 11.19 -3.39
N ALA A 92 14.30 10.99 -4.72
CA ALA A 92 15.52 10.66 -5.44
C ALA A 92 16.63 11.70 -5.28
N LYS A 93 16.27 12.98 -5.06
CA LYS A 93 17.22 14.05 -4.76
C LYS A 93 18.08 13.81 -3.50
N PHE A 94 17.65 12.94 -2.59
CA PHE A 94 18.41 12.56 -1.39
C PHE A 94 19.38 11.39 -1.66
N PHE A 95 19.36 10.83 -2.86
CA PHE A 95 20.15 9.67 -3.28
C PHE A 95 20.82 9.93 -4.64
N ASP A 96 21.22 11.17 -4.89
CA ASP A 96 21.90 11.61 -6.13
C ASP A 96 21.13 11.27 -7.42
N GLY A 97 19.80 11.21 -7.35
CA GLY A 97 18.94 10.84 -8.48
C GLY A 97 18.77 9.34 -8.69
N ASN A 98 19.37 8.47 -7.87
CA ASN A 98 19.24 7.02 -8.00
C ASN A 98 17.83 6.54 -7.59
N LEU A 99 16.98 6.31 -8.59
CA LEU A 99 15.60 5.86 -8.40
C LEU A 99 15.50 4.44 -7.81
N ILE A 100 16.45 3.55 -8.12
CA ILE A 100 16.43 2.17 -7.61
C ILE A 100 16.70 2.16 -6.11
N MET A 101 17.77 2.85 -5.68
CA MET A 101 18.08 3.05 -4.26
C MET A 101 16.92 3.71 -3.54
N THR A 102 16.32 4.75 -4.15
CA THR A 102 15.18 5.45 -3.56
C THR A 102 13.98 4.53 -3.37
N GLY A 103 13.61 3.77 -4.40
CA GLY A 103 12.51 2.79 -4.33
C GLY A 103 12.76 1.73 -3.26
N PHE A 104 13.98 1.19 -3.21
CA PHE A 104 14.38 0.23 -2.18
C PHE A 104 14.25 0.81 -0.77
N VAL A 105 14.72 2.04 -0.54
CA VAL A 105 14.59 2.71 0.77
C VAL A 105 13.14 2.99 1.10
N VAL A 106 12.34 3.50 0.16
CA VAL A 106 10.91 3.77 0.36
C VAL A 106 10.17 2.48 0.74
N SER A 107 10.41 1.37 0.04
CA SER A 107 9.80 0.07 0.35
C SER A 107 10.16 -0.40 1.76
N ASN A 108 11.43 -0.31 2.15
CA ASN A 108 11.87 -0.77 3.46
C ASN A 108 11.38 0.14 4.61
N VAL A 109 11.40 1.46 4.42
CA VAL A 109 10.91 2.43 5.42
C VAL A 109 9.40 2.29 5.61
N THR A 110 8.65 2.19 4.52
CA THR A 110 7.20 1.98 4.60
C THR A 110 6.89 0.61 5.22
N PHE A 111 7.67 -0.44 4.92
CA PHE A 111 7.48 -1.73 5.56
C PHE A 111 7.70 -1.67 7.09
N LEU A 112 8.75 -0.99 7.55
CA LEU A 112 8.97 -0.77 8.99
C LEU A 112 7.79 0.00 9.61
N GLY A 113 7.32 1.06 8.95
CA GLY A 113 6.11 1.78 9.35
C GLY A 113 4.89 0.85 9.41
N GLY A 114 4.74 -0.04 8.43
CA GLY A 114 3.71 -1.07 8.39
C GLY A 114 3.76 -2.01 9.58
N LEU A 115 4.95 -2.51 9.95
CA LEU A 115 5.11 -3.36 11.14
C LEU A 115 4.78 -2.62 12.44
N ILE A 116 5.11 -1.33 12.55
CA ILE A 116 4.77 -0.50 13.71
C ILE A 116 3.24 -0.34 13.84
N PHE A 117 2.56 0.08 12.78
CA PHE A 117 1.10 0.23 12.82
C PHE A 117 0.39 -1.12 12.95
N PHE A 118 0.99 -2.20 12.42
CA PHE A 118 0.45 -3.55 12.59
C PHE A 118 0.54 -4.01 14.04
N TYR A 119 1.65 -3.73 14.73
CA TYR A 119 1.75 -3.93 16.17
C TYR A 119 0.65 -3.17 16.90
N LEU A 120 0.54 -1.86 16.65
CA LEU A 120 -0.41 -0.99 17.36
C LEU A 120 -1.87 -1.40 17.15
N LEU A 121 -2.23 -1.76 15.91
CA LEU A 121 -3.58 -2.23 15.59
C LEU A 121 -3.85 -3.60 16.23
N THR A 122 -2.90 -4.53 16.16
CA THR A 122 -3.08 -5.87 16.75
C THR A 122 -3.14 -5.79 18.27
N GLU A 123 -2.36 -4.91 18.89
CA GLU A 123 -2.39 -4.70 20.35
C GLU A 123 -3.74 -4.12 20.79
N LEU A 124 -4.31 -3.21 20.01
CA LEU A 124 -5.63 -2.64 20.24
C LEU A 124 -6.75 -3.70 20.23
N GLU A 125 -6.64 -4.69 19.34
CA GLU A 125 -7.69 -5.69 19.10
C GLU A 125 -7.53 -6.97 19.93
N LEU A 126 -6.30 -7.45 20.06
CA LEU A 126 -5.97 -8.81 20.53
C LEU A 126 -4.94 -8.84 21.69
N GLY A 127 -4.50 -7.67 22.15
CA GLY A 127 -3.50 -7.53 23.21
C GLY A 127 -2.04 -7.68 22.76
N SER A 128 -1.12 -7.32 23.65
CA SER A 128 0.30 -7.16 23.37
C SER A 128 1.00 -8.46 22.96
N ASP A 129 0.70 -9.59 23.60
CA ASP A 129 1.32 -10.88 23.27
C ASP A 129 0.99 -11.34 21.85
N SER A 130 -0.26 -11.12 21.41
CA SER A 130 -0.69 -11.41 20.04
C SER A 130 -0.03 -10.47 19.04
N ALA A 131 0.08 -9.18 19.38
CA ALA A 131 0.75 -8.18 18.54
C ALA A 131 2.22 -8.52 18.29
N ARG A 132 2.94 -8.92 19.34
CA ARG A 132 4.35 -9.34 19.24
C ARG A 132 4.51 -10.48 18.25
N ARG A 133 3.72 -11.55 18.37
CA ARG A 133 3.78 -12.71 17.47
C ARG A 133 3.39 -12.34 16.03
N ALA A 134 2.31 -11.58 15.86
CA ALA A 134 1.80 -11.20 14.55
C ALA A 134 2.84 -10.43 13.72
N VAL A 135 3.57 -9.50 14.35
CA VAL A 135 4.65 -8.74 13.70
C VAL A 135 5.75 -9.67 13.17
N TYR A 136 6.18 -10.66 13.96
CA TYR A 136 7.16 -11.65 13.49
C TYR A 136 6.60 -12.50 12.35
N TYR A 137 5.33 -12.93 12.43
CA TYR A 137 4.71 -13.71 11.35
C TYR A 137 4.66 -12.93 10.04
N LEU A 138 4.33 -11.64 10.08
CA LEU A 138 4.32 -10.79 8.89
C LEU A 138 5.75 -10.56 8.35
N ALA A 139 6.72 -10.33 9.24
CA ALA A 139 8.10 -10.05 8.88
C ALA A 139 8.83 -11.25 8.25
N PHE A 140 8.50 -12.47 8.69
CA PHE A 140 9.13 -13.72 8.24
C PHE A 140 8.25 -14.55 7.30
N PHE A 141 7.09 -14.03 6.88
CA PHE A 141 6.24 -14.69 5.90
C PHE A 141 7.06 -14.99 4.63
N PRO A 142 6.92 -16.16 3.97
CA PRO A 142 7.80 -16.55 2.86
C PRO A 142 7.87 -15.53 1.71
N THR A 143 6.81 -14.78 1.45
CA THR A 143 6.78 -13.75 0.39
C THR A 143 7.12 -12.35 0.87
N SER A 144 7.60 -12.19 2.11
CA SER A 144 7.95 -10.88 2.70
C SER A 144 9.15 -10.20 2.03
N PHE A 145 9.84 -10.89 1.10
CA PHE A 145 10.86 -10.29 0.25
C PHE A 145 10.27 -9.24 -0.70
N PHE A 146 8.98 -9.35 -1.09
CA PHE A 146 8.28 -8.29 -1.83
C PHE A 146 8.23 -6.97 -1.07
N PHE A 147 8.34 -7.01 0.27
CA PHE A 147 8.39 -5.78 1.07
C PHE A 147 9.73 -5.03 1.02
N SER A 148 10.75 -5.61 0.40
CA SER A 148 12.02 -4.94 0.11
C SER A 148 12.21 -4.65 -1.39
N ALA A 149 11.40 -5.25 -2.25
CA ALA A 149 11.43 -5.00 -3.69
C ALA A 149 10.94 -3.57 -4.02
N VAL A 150 11.33 -3.05 -5.19
CA VAL A 150 10.93 -1.73 -5.71
C VAL A 150 9.48 -1.77 -6.21
N TYR A 151 8.55 -2.01 -5.28
CA TYR A 151 7.13 -2.15 -5.53
C TYR A 151 6.25 -1.44 -4.49
N THR A 152 4.95 -1.42 -4.75
CA THR A 152 3.93 -0.74 -3.93
C THR A 152 3.52 -1.50 -2.67
N GLU A 153 3.82 -2.79 -2.52
CA GLU A 153 3.29 -3.67 -1.47
C GLU A 153 3.53 -3.14 -0.06
N SER A 154 4.76 -2.71 0.25
CA SER A 154 5.10 -2.18 1.57
C SER A 154 4.32 -0.91 1.90
N MET A 155 4.22 -0.01 0.93
CA MET A 155 3.50 1.24 1.08
C MET A 155 1.99 1.00 1.23
N PHE A 156 1.44 0.09 0.42
CA PHE A 156 0.03 -0.29 0.51
C PHE A 156 -0.30 -0.91 1.87
N VAL A 157 0.52 -1.85 2.36
CA VAL A 157 0.32 -2.48 3.68
C VAL A 157 0.38 -1.45 4.79
N PHE A 158 1.39 -0.59 4.79
CA PHE A 158 1.53 0.49 5.77
C PHE A 158 0.32 1.41 5.81
N LEU A 159 -0.06 1.97 4.66
CA LEU A 159 -1.15 2.94 4.57
C LEU A 159 -2.51 2.29 4.89
N SER A 160 -2.74 1.06 4.44
CA SER A 160 -3.98 0.32 4.73
C SER A 160 -4.15 0.05 6.23
N ILE A 161 -3.08 -0.43 6.88
CA ILE A 161 -3.11 -0.73 8.32
C ILE A 161 -3.22 0.56 9.13
N ALA A 162 -2.50 1.62 8.76
CA ALA A 162 -2.61 2.92 9.40
C ALA A 162 -4.03 3.50 9.27
N THR A 163 -4.66 3.38 8.10
CA THR A 163 -6.06 3.76 7.87
C THR A 163 -6.98 3.07 8.88
N MET A 164 -6.85 1.74 9.00
CA MET A 164 -7.67 0.96 9.93
C MET A 164 -7.37 1.28 11.39
N TYR A 165 -6.11 1.48 11.77
CA TYR A 165 -5.73 1.89 13.11
C TYR A 165 -6.41 3.20 13.53
N PHE A 166 -6.38 4.21 12.66
CA PHE A 166 -7.04 5.48 12.94
C PHE A 166 -8.57 5.36 12.93
N ALA A 167 -9.14 4.54 12.04
CA ALA A 167 -10.57 4.26 12.02
C ALA A 167 -11.05 3.60 13.33
N ARG A 168 -10.30 2.61 13.85
CA ARG A 168 -10.57 1.96 15.15
C ARG A 168 -10.49 2.91 16.34
N LYS A 169 -9.66 3.95 16.23
CA LYS A 169 -9.56 5.03 17.24
C LYS A 169 -10.58 6.16 17.00
N HIS A 170 -11.45 6.04 15.99
CA HIS A 170 -12.40 7.08 15.55
C HIS A 170 -11.72 8.41 15.17
N GLN A 171 -10.46 8.36 14.76
CA GLN A 171 -9.70 9.51 14.27
C GLN A 171 -9.89 9.64 12.75
N TRP A 172 -11.13 9.96 12.34
CA TRP A 172 -11.57 9.88 10.94
C TRP A 172 -10.75 10.74 9.97
N MET A 173 -10.26 11.89 10.42
CA MET A 173 -9.37 12.74 9.60
C MET A 173 -8.10 12.00 9.18
N TRP A 174 -7.42 11.35 10.14
CA TRP A 174 -6.23 10.57 9.85
C TRP A 174 -6.57 9.32 9.04
N ALA A 175 -7.68 8.64 9.36
CA ALA A 175 -8.15 7.51 8.57
C ALA A 175 -8.37 7.92 7.10
N ALA A 176 -8.97 9.07 6.83
CA ALA A 176 -9.16 9.56 5.47
C ALA A 176 -7.84 9.95 4.79
N VAL A 177 -6.91 10.62 5.47
CA VAL A 177 -5.59 10.97 4.89
C VAL A 177 -4.86 9.69 4.45
N PHE A 178 -4.73 8.70 5.34
CA PHE A 178 -4.08 7.44 5.00
C PHE A 178 -4.89 6.63 3.97
N GLY A 179 -6.22 6.70 4.01
CA GLY A 179 -7.09 6.03 3.05
C GLY A 179 -6.97 6.59 1.63
N ILE A 180 -6.92 7.92 1.49
CA ILE A 180 -6.68 8.61 0.21
C ILE A 180 -5.35 8.16 -0.38
N LEU A 181 -4.29 8.16 0.44
CA LEU A 181 -2.97 7.69 0.01
C LEU A 181 -3.00 6.21 -0.37
N THR A 182 -3.69 5.37 0.40
CA THR A 182 -3.88 3.94 0.05
C THR A 182 -4.53 3.79 -1.32
N ALA A 183 -5.61 4.51 -1.60
CA ALA A 183 -6.31 4.50 -2.90
C ALA A 183 -5.44 5.03 -4.05
N ALA A 184 -4.44 5.86 -3.77
CA ALA A 184 -3.46 6.35 -4.74
C ALA A 184 -2.26 5.39 -4.96
N THR A 185 -2.15 4.29 -4.21
CA THR A 185 -1.09 3.28 -4.44
C THR A 185 -1.50 2.17 -5.40
N ARG A 186 -2.76 1.71 -5.37
CA ARG A 186 -3.34 0.66 -6.22
C ARG A 186 -4.87 0.78 -6.24
N ASN A 187 -5.52 0.21 -7.25
CA ASN A 187 -6.99 0.17 -7.38
C ASN A 187 -7.71 -0.45 -6.16
N LEU A 188 -7.15 -1.48 -5.54
CA LEU A 188 -7.72 -2.12 -4.34
C LEU A 188 -7.79 -1.19 -3.12
N GLY A 189 -7.05 -0.07 -3.12
CA GLY A 189 -7.09 0.88 -2.01
C GLY A 189 -8.46 1.55 -1.82
N ILE A 190 -9.32 1.55 -2.84
CA ILE A 190 -10.71 2.03 -2.71
C ILE A 190 -11.51 1.23 -1.67
N LEU A 191 -11.13 -0.02 -1.38
CA LEU A 191 -11.79 -0.84 -0.36
C LEU A 191 -11.67 -0.23 1.05
N MET A 192 -10.67 0.61 1.30
CA MET A 192 -10.55 1.34 2.57
C MET A 192 -11.76 2.24 2.85
N TRP A 193 -12.40 2.78 1.81
CA TRP A 193 -13.63 3.55 1.95
C TRP A 193 -14.75 2.70 2.56
N ALA A 194 -14.97 1.50 2.00
CA ALA A 194 -15.98 0.57 2.49
C ALA A 194 -15.68 0.11 3.93
N LEU A 195 -14.42 -0.20 4.24
CA LEU A 195 -14.02 -0.60 5.58
C LEU A 195 -14.17 0.52 6.62
N CYS A 196 -13.88 1.77 6.25
CA CYS A 196 -14.08 2.92 7.14
C CYS A 196 -15.56 3.24 7.34
N ILE A 197 -16.39 3.16 6.30
CA ILE A 197 -17.86 3.28 6.44
C ILE A 197 -18.38 2.19 7.37
N TRP A 198 -17.95 0.96 7.15
CA TRP A 198 -18.33 -0.16 8.01
C TRP A 198 -17.98 0.11 9.47
N GLU A 199 -16.78 0.62 9.73
CA GLU A 199 -16.37 0.97 11.09
C GLU A 199 -17.16 2.14 11.68
N TRP A 200 -17.49 3.14 10.87
CA TRP A 200 -18.34 4.23 11.29
C TRP A 200 -19.73 3.71 11.68
N LEU A 201 -20.35 2.87 10.84
CA LEU A 201 -21.64 2.24 11.15
C LEU A 201 -21.58 1.49 12.50
N ARG A 202 -20.53 0.67 12.69
CA ARG A 202 -20.32 -0.07 13.94
C ARG A 202 -20.19 0.87 15.15
N SER A 203 -19.48 2.00 15.00
CA SER A 203 -19.32 3.00 16.07
C SER A 203 -20.63 3.68 16.48
N GLN A 204 -21.61 3.76 15.55
CA GLN A 204 -22.94 4.31 15.83
C GLN A 204 -23.93 3.26 16.38
N GLY A 205 -23.46 2.05 16.71
CA GLY A 205 -24.30 0.97 17.23
C GLY A 205 -25.03 0.16 16.15
N TRP A 206 -24.73 0.40 14.86
CA TRP A 206 -25.27 -0.42 13.79
C TRP A 206 -24.55 -1.76 13.71
N ALA A 207 -25.32 -2.85 13.72
CA ALA A 207 -24.79 -4.20 13.58
C ALA A 207 -25.62 -4.98 12.54
N LEU A 208 -24.93 -5.66 11.61
CA LEU A 208 -25.58 -6.47 10.56
C LEU A 208 -26.58 -7.49 11.15
N LEU A 209 -26.20 -8.14 12.25
CA LEU A 209 -27.04 -9.16 12.91
C LEU A 209 -28.30 -8.56 13.56
N ALA A 210 -28.33 -7.25 13.80
CA ALA A 210 -29.44 -6.53 14.43
C ALA A 210 -30.21 -5.65 13.44
N VAL A 211 -30.02 -5.80 12.12
CA VAL A 211 -30.68 -4.99 11.09
C VAL A 211 -32.21 -5.10 11.13
N HIS A 212 -32.75 -6.22 11.60
CA HIS A 212 -34.20 -6.40 11.77
C HIS A 212 -34.81 -5.56 12.90
N LYS A 213 -33.99 -5.03 13.83
CA LYS A 213 -34.47 -4.25 14.96
C LYS A 213 -34.58 -2.76 14.58
N LYS A 214 -35.73 -2.15 14.86
CA LYS A 214 -35.99 -0.71 14.62
C LYS A 214 -35.01 0.20 15.38
N GLU A 215 -34.58 -0.22 16.56
CA GLU A 215 -33.63 0.51 17.43
C GLU A 215 -32.28 0.75 16.74
N THR A 216 -31.80 -0.21 15.93
CA THR A 216 -30.56 -0.11 15.15
C THR A 216 -30.63 0.99 14.09
N TRP A 217 -31.82 1.20 13.51
CA TRP A 217 -32.04 2.25 12.50
C TRP A 217 -32.22 3.63 13.14
N LEU A 218 -32.86 3.70 14.31
CA LEU A 218 -33.00 4.95 15.07
C LEU A 218 -31.64 5.44 15.57
N SER A 219 -30.82 4.55 16.15
CA SER A 219 -29.46 4.88 16.58
C SER A 219 -28.57 5.32 15.43
N LEU A 220 -28.67 4.65 14.26
CA LEU A 220 -27.96 5.07 13.06
C LEU A 220 -28.38 6.47 12.58
N TRP A 221 -29.69 6.78 12.61
CA TRP A 221 -30.21 8.08 12.20
C TRP A 221 -29.77 9.20 13.15
N ASP A 222 -29.78 8.94 14.45
CA ASP A 222 -29.28 9.88 15.46
C ASP A 222 -27.77 10.08 15.35
N GLY A 223 -27.02 8.99 15.09
CA GLY A 223 -25.58 9.02 14.79
C GLY A 223 -25.28 9.82 13.54
N PHE A 224 -26.05 9.64 12.47
CA PHE A 224 -25.94 10.43 11.24
C PHE A 224 -26.14 11.92 11.53
N LYS A 225 -27.22 12.31 12.23
CA LYS A 225 -27.46 13.72 12.56
C LYS A 225 -26.33 14.36 13.36
N ARG A 226 -25.70 13.60 14.25
CA ARG A 226 -24.62 14.10 15.12
C ARG A 226 -23.26 14.12 14.41
N ASN A 227 -22.96 13.09 13.63
CA ASN A 227 -21.62 12.79 13.12
C ASN A 227 -21.56 12.72 11.57
N TRP A 228 -22.47 13.40 10.87
CA TRP A 228 -22.49 13.42 9.39
C TRP A 228 -21.17 13.92 8.78
N PHE A 229 -20.44 14.78 9.50
CA PHE A 229 -19.15 15.30 9.04
C PHE A 229 -18.10 14.19 8.88
N ASP A 230 -18.13 13.16 9.74
CA ASP A 230 -17.24 12.00 9.62
C ASP A 230 -17.47 11.25 8.30
N LEU A 231 -18.73 11.16 7.86
CA LEU A 231 -19.06 10.54 6.57
C LEU A 231 -18.53 11.35 5.39
N VAL A 232 -18.53 12.68 5.48
CA VAL A 232 -17.93 13.53 4.45
C VAL A 232 -16.43 13.26 4.37
N ILE A 233 -15.75 13.22 5.52
CA ILE A 233 -14.32 12.93 5.62
C ILE A 233 -14.00 11.55 5.04
N ILE A 234 -14.73 10.51 5.45
CA ILE A 234 -14.54 9.14 4.95
C ILE A 234 -14.78 9.09 3.43
N SER A 235 -15.78 9.81 2.93
CA SER A 235 -16.09 9.88 1.50
C SER A 235 -15.01 10.55 0.65
N LEU A 236 -14.00 11.17 1.26
CA LEU A 236 -12.82 11.64 0.53
C LEU A 236 -11.85 10.51 0.17
N ILE A 237 -11.91 9.32 0.79
CA ILE A 237 -10.96 8.22 0.53
C ILE A 237 -10.83 7.87 -0.97
N PRO A 238 -11.93 7.72 -1.75
CA PRO A 238 -11.83 7.45 -3.18
C PRO A 238 -11.12 8.53 -4.00
N LEU A 239 -10.91 9.74 -3.44
CA LEU A 239 -10.25 10.85 -4.13
C LEU A 239 -8.86 10.48 -4.65
N GLY A 240 -8.10 9.64 -3.93
CA GLY A 240 -6.78 9.20 -4.37
C GLY A 240 -6.81 8.50 -5.74
N MET A 241 -7.81 7.64 -5.95
CA MET A 241 -8.05 6.98 -7.23
C MET A 241 -8.69 7.93 -8.26
N LEU A 242 -9.64 8.76 -7.84
CA LEU A 242 -10.33 9.70 -8.73
C LEU A 242 -9.39 10.75 -9.33
N VAL A 243 -8.40 11.22 -8.57
CA VAL A 243 -7.36 12.13 -9.06
C VAL A 243 -6.54 11.46 -10.17
N PHE A 244 -6.20 10.18 -10.01
CA PHE A 244 -5.49 9.43 -11.05
C PHE A 244 -6.36 9.20 -12.29
N ILE A 245 -7.63 8.84 -12.11
CA ILE A 245 -8.61 8.71 -13.22
C ILE A 245 -8.75 10.04 -13.99
N TYR A 246 -8.83 11.16 -13.26
CA TYR A 246 -8.90 12.48 -13.86
C TYR A 246 -7.62 12.82 -14.63
N PHE A 247 -6.45 12.53 -14.05
CA PHE A 247 -5.16 12.66 -14.74
C PHE A 247 -5.14 11.85 -16.05
N LEU A 248 -5.60 10.60 -16.04
CA LEU A 248 -5.65 9.75 -17.23
C LEU A 248 -6.62 10.31 -18.29
N LYS A 249 -7.76 10.85 -17.85
CA LYS A 249 -8.72 11.52 -18.74
C LYS A 249 -8.09 12.74 -19.43
N VAL A 250 -7.38 13.60 -18.69
CA VAL A 250 -6.80 14.82 -19.25
C VAL A 250 -5.63 14.53 -20.19
N ASN A 251 -4.79 13.56 -19.87
CA ASN A 251 -3.54 13.32 -20.63
C ASN A 251 -3.69 12.29 -21.76
N PHE A 252 -4.64 11.36 -21.65
CA PHE A 252 -4.81 10.26 -22.62
C PHE A 252 -6.23 10.14 -23.19
N ASP A 253 -7.17 11.00 -22.79
CA ASP A 253 -8.60 10.94 -23.13
C ASP A 253 -9.26 9.59 -22.77
N ARG A 254 -8.68 8.88 -21.79
CA ARG A 254 -9.04 7.51 -21.41
C ARG A 254 -9.08 7.38 -19.88
N PRO A 255 -10.20 7.70 -19.21
CA PRO A 255 -10.28 7.69 -17.74
C PRO A 255 -10.02 6.31 -17.11
N LEU A 256 -10.30 5.24 -17.84
CA LEU A 256 -10.15 3.85 -17.39
C LEU A 256 -8.95 3.14 -18.04
N ALA A 257 -7.97 3.89 -18.55
CA ALA A 257 -6.80 3.31 -19.22
C ALA A 257 -6.07 2.25 -18.39
N PHE A 258 -6.03 2.42 -17.06
CA PHE A 258 -5.42 1.46 -16.12
C PHE A 258 -6.14 0.09 -16.07
N ILE A 259 -7.42 0.05 -16.44
CA ILE A 259 -8.23 -1.17 -16.60
C ILE A 259 -8.07 -1.72 -18.01
N GLU A 260 -8.19 -0.87 -19.03
CA GLU A 260 -8.09 -1.26 -20.45
C GLU A 260 -6.77 -2.00 -20.74
N VAL A 261 -5.67 -1.49 -20.20
CA VAL A 261 -4.34 -2.04 -20.42
C VAL A 261 -4.15 -3.44 -19.82
N GLN A 262 -4.97 -3.87 -18.85
CA GLN A 262 -4.85 -5.22 -18.24
C GLN A 262 -5.02 -6.34 -19.27
N SER A 263 -5.83 -6.11 -20.31
CA SER A 263 -6.03 -7.05 -21.42
C SER A 263 -4.71 -7.39 -22.15
N ALA A 264 -3.74 -6.47 -22.19
CA ALA A 264 -2.44 -6.69 -22.81
C ALA A 264 -1.52 -7.64 -22.01
N TRP A 265 -1.86 -7.94 -20.75
CA TRP A 265 -1.21 -9.00 -19.96
C TRP A 265 -1.97 -10.34 -20.05
N GLY A 266 -2.91 -10.48 -20.99
CA GLY A 266 -3.76 -11.68 -21.10
C GLY A 266 -4.74 -11.84 -19.94
N ARG A 267 -5.00 -10.76 -19.18
CA ARG A 267 -5.99 -10.74 -18.11
C ARG A 267 -7.32 -10.28 -18.69
N GLU A 268 -8.29 -11.17 -18.78
CA GLU A 268 -9.66 -10.81 -19.14
C GLU A 268 -10.36 -10.14 -17.95
N ASN A 269 -11.05 -9.03 -18.20
CA ASN A 269 -11.97 -8.46 -17.22
C ASN A 269 -13.17 -9.39 -17.10
N VAL A 270 -13.20 -10.22 -16.06
CA VAL A 270 -14.35 -11.10 -15.73
C VAL A 270 -15.33 -10.41 -14.75
N GLY A 271 -15.22 -9.09 -14.58
CA GLY A 271 -16.01 -8.30 -13.63
C GLY A 271 -17.32 -7.74 -14.21
N PRO A 272 -18.20 -7.15 -13.38
CA PRO A 272 -19.53 -6.66 -13.81
C PRO A 272 -19.49 -5.41 -14.72
N VAL A 273 -18.30 -4.89 -15.03
CA VAL A 273 -18.07 -3.74 -15.91
C VAL A 273 -17.31 -4.16 -17.18
N ALA A 274 -17.28 -5.47 -17.46
CA ALA A 274 -16.74 -6.03 -18.69
C ALA A 274 -17.59 -5.67 -19.91
#